data_AF-A0A6G0YT36-F1
#
_entry.id   AF-A0A6G0YT36-F1
#
_cell.length_a   1.000
_cell.length_b   1.000
_cell.length_c   1.000
_cell.angle_alpha   90.00
_cell.angle_beta   90.00
_cell.angle_gamma   90.00
#
_symmetry.space_group_name_H-M   'P 1'
#
loop_
_entity.id
_entity.type
_entity.pdbx_description
1 polymer ?
#
loop_
_entity_poly.entity_id
_entity_poly.type
_entity_poly.pdbx_seq_one_letter_code
_entity_poly.pdbx_strand_id
1 'polypeptide(L)'
;MPDILDIFVAKIPRNLHTQTFNLIDPCSDHSPVLLSLDCLPPVKINVSALSQFPTDWDKFSKILSEKTSLKLRLKTSSDIDDAPPPHLPSHIRTLISQKRHARAIWQRTRYPRQILLQHTYTKTETSTGNLKSESYAHYTSSLTDIDGSLWKATRKLLRIHNPPPTLRNADGSWALSEQSQADIFANHLSNTF
;
A
#
# COMPACT_ATOMS: atom_id res chain seq x y z
N MET A 1 14.24 -19.48 -15.57
CA MET A 1 12.95 -19.39 -16.30
C MET A 1 11.87 -19.26 -15.25
N PRO A 2 10.84 -18.41 -15.40
CA PRO A 2 9.76 -18.40 -14.43
C PRO A 2 8.91 -19.65 -14.64
N ASP A 3 8.92 -20.54 -13.65
CA ASP A 3 8.05 -21.72 -13.62
C ASP A 3 6.61 -21.26 -13.33
N ILE A 4 5.75 -21.38 -14.33
CA ILE A 4 4.30 -21.19 -14.18
C ILE A 4 3.72 -22.57 -13.91
N LEU A 5 3.46 -22.86 -12.64
CA LEU A 5 2.65 -24.01 -12.25
C LEU A 5 1.19 -23.55 -12.11
N ASP A 6 0.29 -24.37 -12.63
CA ASP A 6 -1.17 -24.30 -12.51
C ASP A 6 -1.89 -23.21 -13.32
N ILE A 7 -2.09 -23.47 -14.61
CA ILE A 7 -3.05 -22.77 -15.46
C ILE A 7 -4.29 -23.65 -15.64
N PHE A 8 -5.45 -23.11 -15.30
CA PHE A 8 -6.73 -23.75 -15.64
C PHE A 8 -7.52 -22.85 -16.60
N VAL A 9 -7.90 -23.42 -17.75
CA VAL A 9 -8.73 -22.76 -18.77
C VAL A 9 -10.02 -23.56 -18.91
N ALA A 10 -11.16 -22.96 -18.57
CA ALA A 10 -12.46 -23.58 -18.72
C ALA A 10 -13.47 -22.65 -19.39
N LYS A 11 -14.31 -23.23 -20.24
CA LYS A 11 -15.48 -22.57 -20.83
C LYS A 11 -16.68 -22.79 -19.92
N ILE A 12 -16.96 -21.80 -19.08
CA ILE A 12 -18.03 -21.90 -18.08
C ILE A 12 -19.36 -21.47 -18.73
N PRO A 13 -20.41 -22.31 -18.68
CA PRO A 13 -21.73 -21.95 -19.20
C PRO A 13 -22.39 -20.87 -18.32
N ARG A 14 -23.21 -20.02 -18.92
CA ARG A 14 -23.77 -18.81 -18.26
C ARG A 14 -24.67 -19.10 -17.06
N ASN A 15 -25.16 -20.33 -16.91
CA ASN A 15 -26.05 -20.75 -15.84
C ASN A 15 -25.29 -21.17 -14.55
N LEU A 16 -23.95 -21.20 -14.59
CA LEU A 16 -23.13 -21.43 -13.40
C LEU A 16 -22.59 -20.10 -12.89
N HIS A 17 -22.82 -19.85 -11.61
CA HIS A 17 -22.20 -18.73 -10.91
C HIS A 17 -20.79 -19.13 -10.49
N THR A 18 -19.83 -18.21 -10.69
CA THR A 18 -18.42 -18.46 -10.42
C THR A 18 -17.92 -17.51 -9.35
N GLN A 19 -17.20 -18.02 -8.37
CA GLN A 19 -16.46 -17.20 -7.41
C GLN A 19 -15.02 -17.66 -7.34
N THR A 20 -14.10 -16.69 -7.31
CA THR A 20 -12.67 -16.96 -7.19
C THR A 20 -12.18 -16.38 -5.89
N PHE A 21 -11.55 -17.23 -5.08
CA PHE A 21 -10.97 -16.85 -3.80
C PHE A 21 -9.47 -17.10 -3.84
N ASN A 22 -8.70 -16.15 -3.33
CA ASN A 22 -7.28 -16.37 -3.09
C ASN A 22 -7.12 -16.90 -1.67
N LEU A 23 -6.61 -18.12 -1.54
CA LEU A 23 -6.31 -18.72 -0.26
C LEU A 23 -4.93 -18.20 0.15
N ILE A 24 -4.92 -17.25 1.08
CA ILE A 24 -3.70 -16.70 1.63
C ILE A 24 -3.18 -17.70 2.65
N ASP A 25 -2.25 -18.56 2.24
CA ASP A 25 -1.48 -19.41 3.16
C ASP A 25 -0.16 -18.71 3.49
N PRO A 26 0.12 -18.40 4.77
CA PRO A 26 1.33 -17.67 5.17
C PRO A 26 2.63 -18.46 4.98
N CYS A 27 2.59 -19.77 4.73
CA CYS A 27 3.78 -20.64 4.71
C CYS A 27 4.24 -21.07 3.30
N SER A 28 3.51 -20.74 2.24
CA SER A 28 3.90 -21.07 0.86
C SER A 28 4.30 -19.82 0.08
N ASP A 29 5.36 -19.92 -0.73
CA ASP A 29 5.72 -18.95 -1.74
C ASP A 29 4.76 -18.92 -2.95
N HIS A 30 3.75 -19.81 -2.94
CA HIS A 30 2.66 -19.88 -3.91
C HIS A 30 1.30 -19.75 -3.21
N SER A 31 0.46 -18.80 -3.65
CA SER A 31 -0.91 -18.64 -3.13
C SER A 31 -1.90 -19.48 -3.92
N PRO A 32 -2.52 -20.53 -3.35
CA PRO A 32 -3.52 -21.32 -4.06
C PRO A 32 -4.75 -20.47 -4.40
N VAL A 33 -5.32 -20.71 -5.58
CA VAL A 33 -6.55 -20.05 -6.05
C VAL A 33 -7.68 -21.07 -6.09
N LEU A 34 -8.76 -20.80 -5.36
CA LEU A 34 -9.97 -21.62 -5.35
C LEU A 34 -11.00 -21.05 -6.32
N LEU A 35 -11.53 -21.89 -7.20
CA LEU A 35 -12.68 -21.58 -8.06
C LEU A 35 -13.90 -22.38 -7.58
N SER A 36 -14.95 -21.69 -7.11
CA SER A 36 -16.26 -22.30 -6.83
C SER A 36 -17.16 -22.19 -8.05
N LEU A 37 -17.84 -23.29 -8.39
CA LEU A 37 -18.85 -23.37 -9.44
C LEU A 37 -20.19 -23.75 -8.81
N ASP A 38 -21.10 -22.79 -8.74
CA ASP A 38 -22.36 -22.95 -8.05
C ASP A 38 -23.53 -22.81 -9.02
N CYS A 39 -24.55 -23.67 -8.86
CA CYS A 39 -25.80 -23.58 -9.61
C CYS A 39 -26.77 -22.52 -9.04
N LEU A 40 -26.40 -21.88 -7.92
CA LEU A 40 -27.23 -20.91 -7.20
C LEU A 40 -26.49 -19.55 -7.11
N PRO A 41 -27.21 -18.41 -7.16
CA PRO A 41 -26.60 -17.10 -7.02
C PRO A 41 -25.99 -16.95 -5.62
N PRO A 42 -24.87 -16.22 -5.48
CA PRO A 42 -24.18 -16.10 -4.21
C PRO A 42 -25.02 -15.25 -3.26
N VAL A 43 -25.14 -15.70 -2.01
CA VAL A 43 -25.77 -14.91 -0.95
C VAL A 43 -24.92 -13.65 -0.77
N LYS A 44 -25.44 -12.49 -1.18
CA LYS A 44 -24.80 -11.20 -0.92
C LYS A 44 -24.79 -11.00 0.60
N ILE A 45 -23.63 -11.21 1.23
CA ILE A 45 -23.42 -10.76 2.59
C ILE A 45 -23.44 -9.23 2.52
N ASN A 46 -24.53 -8.61 3.00
CA ASN A 46 -24.57 -7.18 3.21
C ASN A 46 -23.51 -6.87 4.25
N VAL A 47 -22.32 -6.46 3.80
CA VAL A 47 -21.32 -5.88 4.67
C VAL A 47 -22.00 -4.66 5.30
N SER A 48 -22.12 -4.63 6.63
CA SER A 48 -22.68 -3.51 7.37
C SER A 48 -21.83 -2.27 7.12
N ALA A 49 -22.10 -1.56 6.03
CA ALA A 49 -21.43 -0.31 5.70
C ALA A 49 -21.91 0.77 6.66
N LEU A 50 -20.97 1.56 7.18
CA LEU A 50 -21.20 2.67 8.12
C LEU A 50 -22.14 3.77 7.58
N SER A 51 -22.46 3.76 6.29
CA SER A 51 -23.53 4.57 5.70
C SER A 51 -24.27 3.80 4.62
N GLN A 52 -25.52 3.43 4.87
CA GLN A 52 -26.42 2.81 3.89
C GLN A 52 -27.08 3.83 2.95
N PHE A 53 -26.80 5.12 3.13
CA PHE A 53 -27.41 6.19 2.34
C PHE A 53 -26.46 6.68 1.24
N PRO A 54 -26.97 6.92 0.02
CA PRO A 54 -26.18 7.56 -1.02
C PRO A 54 -25.79 8.97 -0.56
N THR A 55 -24.49 9.23 -0.47
CA THR A 55 -23.96 10.55 -0.14
C THR A 55 -24.33 11.52 -1.26
N ASP A 56 -25.07 12.58 -0.90
CA ASP A 56 -25.30 13.72 -1.79
C ASP A 56 -23.98 14.49 -1.95
N TRP A 57 -23.27 14.17 -3.04
CA TRP A 57 -21.95 14.72 -3.35
C TRP A 57 -21.96 16.23 -3.55
N ASP A 58 -23.07 16.80 -4.04
CA ASP A 58 -23.19 18.24 -4.26
C ASP A 58 -23.29 18.97 -2.93
N LYS A 59 -24.14 18.46 -2.03
CA LYS A 59 -24.26 19.00 -0.67
C LYS A 59 -22.96 18.83 0.12
N PHE A 60 -22.30 17.69 0.01
CA PHE A 60 -21.01 17.43 0.65
C PHE A 60 -19.93 18.40 0.15
N SER A 61 -19.83 18.61 -1.16
CA SER A 61 -18.87 19.54 -1.78
C SER A 61 -19.08 20.97 -1.29
N LYS A 62 -20.33 21.43 -1.20
CA LYS A 62 -20.67 22.76 -0.68
C LYS A 62 -20.25 22.92 0.78
N ILE A 63 -20.60 21.97 1.64
CA ILE A 63 -20.23 21.99 3.07
C ILE A 63 -18.70 21.97 3.23
N LEU A 64 -18.00 21.16 2.44
CA LEU A 64 -16.55 21.09 2.46
C LEU A 64 -15.95 22.45 2.07
N SER A 65 -16.44 23.09 1.01
CA SER A 65 -15.94 24.38 0.53
C SER A 65 -16.20 25.53 1.52
N GLU A 66 -17.35 25.53 2.19
CA GLU A 66 -17.73 26.57 3.17
C GLU A 66 -16.93 26.43 4.49
N LYS A 67 -16.69 25.19 4.94
CA LYS A 67 -16.02 24.93 6.23
C LYS A 67 -14.50 24.83 6.16
N THR A 68 -13.93 24.64 4.97
CA THR A 68 -12.47 24.50 4.83
C THR A 68 -11.84 25.82 4.42
N SER A 69 -11.25 26.56 5.38
CA SER A 69 -10.39 27.70 5.09
C SER A 69 -8.98 27.22 4.68
N LEU A 70 -8.88 26.56 3.53
CA LEU A 70 -7.58 26.15 3.01
C LEU A 70 -6.97 27.32 2.25
N LYS A 71 -5.92 27.93 2.81
CA LYS A 71 -5.02 28.85 2.10
C LYS A 71 -4.17 28.08 1.07
N LEU A 72 -4.80 27.27 0.21
CA LEU A 72 -4.12 26.54 -0.84
C LEU A 72 -4.59 27.07 -2.19
N ARG A 73 -3.80 27.98 -2.75
CA ARG A 73 -3.86 28.29 -4.18
C ARG A 73 -3.21 27.13 -4.92
N LEU A 74 -4.00 26.12 -5.26
CA LEU A 74 -3.61 25.03 -6.17
C LEU A 74 -4.72 24.88 -7.22
N LYS A 75 -5.07 25.98 -7.88
CA LYS A 75 -6.13 25.99 -8.91
C LYS A 75 -5.56 26.00 -10.33
N THR A 76 -4.27 26.25 -10.49
CA THR A 76 -3.58 26.31 -11.79
C THR A 76 -2.45 25.29 -11.85
N SER A 77 -2.11 24.82 -13.06
CA SER A 77 -1.02 23.86 -13.27
C SER A 77 0.35 24.41 -12.85
N SER A 78 0.52 25.73 -12.83
CA SER A 78 1.72 26.41 -12.34
C SER A 78 1.85 26.36 -10.82
N ASP A 79 0.75 26.36 -10.07
CA ASP A 79 0.78 26.32 -8.60
C ASP A 79 1.21 24.93 -8.06
N ILE A 80 1.05 23.86 -8.87
CA ILE A 80 1.50 22.50 -8.52
C ILE A 80 3.03 22.38 -8.53
N ASP A 81 3.72 23.19 -9.33
CA ASP A 81 5.18 23.23 -9.36
C ASP A 81 5.79 24.11 -8.25
N ASP A 82 4.97 24.95 -7.59
CA ASP A 82 5.41 25.88 -6.53
C ASP A 82 5.03 25.43 -5.11
N ALA A 83 4.16 24.42 -4.96
CA ALA A 83 4.06 23.67 -3.70
C ALA A 83 5.34 22.83 -3.53
N PRO A 84 5.95 22.74 -2.33
CA PRO A 84 7.16 21.95 -2.15
C PRO A 84 6.85 20.51 -1.67
N PRO A 85 6.69 19.50 -2.56
CA PRO A 85 6.99 18.12 -2.23
C PRO A 85 8.51 17.91 -2.32
N PRO A 86 9.09 16.88 -1.66
CA PRO A 86 10.54 16.77 -1.42
C PRO A 86 11.32 16.98 -2.72
N HIS A 87 12.32 17.87 -2.69
CA HIS A 87 13.23 18.21 -3.79
C HIS A 87 13.70 16.95 -4.54
N LEU A 88 12.94 16.56 -5.55
CA LEU A 88 13.25 15.45 -6.45
C LEU A 88 13.47 16.09 -7.82
N PRO A 89 14.61 15.84 -8.49
CA PRO A 89 14.86 16.35 -9.82
C PRO A 89 13.69 16.06 -10.77
N SER A 90 13.38 17.01 -11.65
CA SER A 90 12.22 16.96 -12.56
C SER A 90 12.13 15.64 -13.34
N HIS A 91 13.27 15.13 -13.82
CA HIS A 91 13.36 13.85 -14.51
C HIS A 91 12.85 12.67 -13.66
N ILE A 92 13.17 12.64 -12.36
CA ILE A 92 12.71 11.59 -11.44
C ILE A 92 11.20 11.69 -11.21
N ARG A 93 10.65 12.90 -11.07
CA ARG A 93 9.20 13.12 -10.95
C ARG A 93 8.46 12.55 -12.17
N THR A 94 8.99 12.81 -13.36
CA THR A 94 8.44 12.29 -14.62
C THR A 94 8.45 10.77 -14.67
N LEU A 95 9.56 10.12 -14.28
CA LEU A 95 9.66 8.65 -14.23
C LEU A 95 8.66 8.03 -13.23
N ILE A 96 8.52 8.61 -12.03
CA ILE A 96 7.54 8.16 -11.03
C ILE A 96 6.12 8.27 -11.58
N SER A 97 5.79 9.38 -12.24
CA SER A 97 4.48 9.61 -12.85
C SER A 97 4.18 8.57 -13.94
N GLN A 98 5.13 8.33 -14.85
CA GLN A 98 4.99 7.33 -15.92
C GLN A 98 4.82 5.91 -15.37
N LYS A 99 5.57 5.54 -14.31
CA LYS A 99 5.42 4.25 -13.63
C LYS A 99 4.03 4.08 -12.99
N ARG A 100 3.55 5.10 -12.29
CA ARG A 100 2.20 5.10 -11.68
C ARG A 100 1.12 4.98 -12.74
N HIS A 101 1.28 5.70 -13.85
CA HIS A 101 0.36 5.64 -14.98
C HIS A 101 0.30 4.24 -15.61
N ALA A 102 1.45 3.62 -15.90
CA ALA A 102 1.52 2.25 -16.41
C ALA A 102 0.84 1.25 -15.45
N ARG A 103 1.07 1.38 -14.14
CA ARG A 103 0.41 0.55 -13.12
C ARG A 103 -1.10 0.75 -13.09
N ALA A 104 -1.59 1.99 -13.17
CA ALA A 104 -3.02 2.29 -13.18
C ALA A 104 -3.72 1.69 -14.41
N ILE A 105 -3.09 1.76 -15.58
CA ILE A 105 -3.59 1.11 -16.79
C ILE A 105 -3.56 -0.41 -16.63
N TRP A 106 -2.46 -0.97 -16.12
CA TRP A 106 -2.37 -2.42 -15.90
C TRP A 106 -3.46 -2.93 -14.95
N GLN A 107 -3.69 -2.27 -13.81
CA GLN A 107 -4.73 -2.66 -12.86
C GLN A 107 -6.12 -2.72 -13.50
N ARG A 108 -6.41 -1.81 -14.44
CA ARG A 108 -7.68 -1.74 -15.18
C ARG A 108 -7.78 -2.75 -16.32
N THR A 109 -6.73 -2.87 -17.13
CA THR A 109 -6.78 -3.55 -18.44
C THR A 109 -6.13 -4.92 -18.44
N ARG A 110 -5.29 -5.21 -17.43
CA ARG A 110 -4.45 -6.41 -17.32
C ARG A 110 -3.56 -6.69 -18.54
N TYR A 111 -3.28 -5.70 -19.40
CA TYR A 111 -2.45 -5.91 -20.59
C TYR A 111 -0.96 -6.18 -20.26
N PRO A 112 -0.33 -7.20 -20.87
CA PRO A 112 1.07 -7.57 -20.61
C PRO A 112 2.08 -6.46 -20.91
N ARG A 113 1.83 -5.66 -21.96
CA ARG A 113 2.67 -4.51 -22.34
C ARG A 113 2.87 -3.51 -21.20
N GLN A 114 1.86 -3.32 -20.35
CA GLN A 114 1.92 -2.35 -19.25
C GLN A 114 2.74 -2.86 -18.06
N ILE A 115 2.75 -4.18 -17.83
CA ILE A 115 3.64 -4.83 -16.86
C ILE A 115 5.10 -4.66 -17.30
N LEU A 116 5.38 -4.91 -18.59
CA LEU A 116 6.71 -4.72 -19.16
C LEU A 116 7.19 -3.27 -18.99
N LEU A 117 6.33 -2.29 -19.29
CA LEU A 117 6.63 -0.87 -19.08
C LEU A 117 6.89 -0.57 -17.60
N GLN A 118 6.08 -1.07 -16.67
CA GLN A 118 6.35 -0.94 -15.23
C GLN A 118 7.75 -1.48 -14.86
N HIS A 119 8.13 -2.66 -15.36
CA HIS A 119 9.44 -3.23 -15.09
C HIS A 119 10.59 -2.38 -15.69
N THR A 120 10.41 -1.82 -16.89
CA THR A 120 11.40 -0.90 -17.46
C THR A 120 11.58 0.35 -16.61
N TYR A 121 10.48 0.92 -16.07
CA TYR A 121 10.56 2.04 -15.15
C TYR A 121 11.19 1.66 -13.80
N THR A 122 11.00 0.43 -13.30
CA THR A 122 11.71 -0.03 -12.09
C THR A 122 13.22 -0.11 -12.32
N LYS A 123 13.69 -0.45 -13.52
CA LYS A 123 15.13 -0.44 -13.86
C LYS A 123 15.71 0.99 -13.90
N THR A 124 14.89 2.00 -14.18
CA THR A 124 15.28 3.42 -14.04
C THR A 124 15.23 3.94 -12.59
N GLU A 125 14.61 3.21 -11.65
CA GLU A 125 14.62 3.59 -10.22
C GLU A 125 15.97 3.42 -9.55
N THR A 126 16.92 2.73 -10.21
CA THR A 126 18.35 2.75 -9.85
C THR A 126 18.87 4.18 -9.73
N SER A 127 18.38 5.13 -10.54
CA SER A 127 18.72 6.55 -10.43
C SER A 127 18.19 7.21 -9.15
N THR A 128 17.06 6.75 -8.60
CA THR A 128 16.56 7.21 -7.29
C THR A 128 17.38 6.64 -6.14
N GLY A 129 17.87 5.41 -6.29
CA GLY A 129 18.84 4.81 -5.37
C GLY A 129 20.15 5.58 -5.37
N ASN A 130 20.66 5.92 -6.57
CA ASN A 130 21.87 6.71 -6.73
C ASN A 130 21.74 8.12 -6.13
N LEU A 131 20.63 8.83 -6.40
CA LEU A 131 20.38 10.15 -5.81
C LEU A 131 20.33 10.10 -4.27
N LYS A 132 19.70 9.06 -3.71
CA LYS A 132 19.69 8.83 -2.26
C LYS A 132 21.10 8.55 -1.74
N SER A 133 21.90 7.78 -2.48
CA SER A 133 23.29 7.49 -2.12
C SER A 133 24.17 8.74 -2.18
N GLU A 134 24.01 9.59 -3.20
CA GLU A 134 24.72 10.86 -3.35
C GLU A 134 24.32 11.83 -2.24
N SER A 135 23.02 11.94 -1.95
CA SER A 135 22.51 12.74 -0.84
C SER A 135 23.06 12.26 0.50
N TYR A 136 23.17 10.94 0.68
CA TYR A 136 23.78 10.35 1.87
C TYR A 136 25.28 10.59 1.94
N ALA A 137 25.99 10.52 0.81
CA ALA A 137 27.41 10.85 0.74
C ALA A 137 27.66 12.31 1.13
N HIS A 138 26.87 13.24 0.59
CA HIS A 138 26.94 14.65 0.96
C HIS A 138 26.59 14.88 2.44
N TYR A 139 25.59 14.17 2.96
CA TYR A 139 25.25 14.18 4.39
C TYR A 139 26.45 13.71 5.23
N THR A 140 27.08 12.59 4.88
CA THR A 140 28.24 12.08 5.63
C THR A 140 29.43 13.04 5.58
N SER A 141 29.68 13.72 4.46
CA SER A 141 30.74 14.73 4.36
C SER A 141 30.42 16.02 5.14
N SER A 142 29.14 16.30 5.40
CA SER A 142 28.71 17.47 6.17
C SER A 142 28.77 17.28 7.69
N LEU A 143 28.99 16.05 8.17
CA LEU A 143 29.06 15.77 9.60
C LEU A 143 30.35 16.33 10.21
N THR A 144 30.20 17.08 11.29
CA THR A 144 31.32 17.65 12.03
C THR A 144 31.20 17.37 13.53
N ASP A 145 32.33 17.39 14.23
CA ASP A 145 32.38 17.21 15.68
C ASP A 145 32.02 18.50 16.44
N ILE A 146 32.17 19.66 15.79
CA ILE A 146 32.00 20.98 16.41
C ILE A 146 30.53 21.38 16.64
N ASP A 147 29.63 21.00 15.75
CA ASP A 147 28.21 21.39 15.80
C ASP A 147 27.31 20.30 16.44
N GLY A 148 27.92 19.21 16.92
CA GLY A 148 27.23 18.05 17.47
C GLY A 148 26.41 17.26 16.44
N SER A 149 26.56 17.53 15.14
CA SER A 149 25.88 16.79 14.07
C SER A 149 26.34 15.34 14.04
N LEU A 150 27.64 15.09 14.23
CA LEU A 150 28.21 13.74 14.33
C LEU A 150 27.60 12.95 15.50
N TRP A 151 27.43 13.58 16.65
CA TRP A 151 26.78 12.96 17.81
C TRP A 151 25.30 12.64 17.58
N LYS A 152 24.56 13.55 16.95
CA LYS A 152 23.15 13.31 16.58
C LYS A 152 23.02 12.16 15.57
N ALA A 153 23.92 12.11 14.58
CA ALA A 153 23.95 11.05 13.58
C ALA A 153 24.26 9.69 14.21
N THR A 154 25.28 9.61 15.07
CA THR A 154 25.67 8.39 15.77
C THR A 154 24.59 7.92 16.75
N ARG A 155 23.98 8.81 17.53
CA ARG A 155 22.81 8.47 18.37
C ARG A 155 21.63 7.93 17.59
N LYS A 156 21.33 8.51 16.42
CA LYS A 156 20.25 8.05 15.55
C LYS A 156 20.55 6.66 14.98
N LEU A 157 21.81 6.40 14.62
CA LEU A 157 22.26 5.09 14.11
C LEU A 157 22.20 4.02 15.20
N LEU A 158 22.62 4.36 16.42
CA LEU A 158 22.61 3.48 17.60
C LEU A 158 21.22 3.36 18.24
N ARG A 159 20.19 3.99 17.67
CA ARG A 159 18.84 3.93 18.21
C ARG A 159 18.28 2.53 18.02
N ILE A 160 18.33 1.75 19.10
CA ILE A 160 17.68 0.43 19.16
C ILE A 160 16.17 0.63 19.04
N HIS A 161 15.58 0.05 18.00
CA HIS A 161 14.13 -0.01 17.86
C HIS A 161 13.62 -1.19 18.68
N ASN A 162 12.99 -0.91 19.82
CA ASN A 162 12.27 -1.95 20.54
C ASN A 162 11.00 -2.26 19.73
N PRO A 163 10.82 -3.50 19.24
CA PRO A 163 9.54 -3.87 18.65
C PRO A 163 8.44 -3.65 19.70
N PRO A 164 7.21 -3.31 19.28
CA PRO A 164 6.09 -3.25 20.21
C PRO A 164 6.03 -4.57 21.00
N PRO A 165 5.69 -4.54 22.29
CA PRO A 165 5.62 -5.73 23.10
C PRO A 165 4.65 -6.73 22.44
N THR A 166 5.08 -7.99 22.34
CA THR A 166 4.24 -9.06 21.84
C THR A 166 3.03 -9.24 22.75
N LEU A 167 1.86 -9.55 22.15
CA LEU A 167 0.63 -9.75 22.91
C LEU A 167 0.75 -10.99 23.81
N ARG A 168 0.05 -10.98 24.93
CA ARG A 168 0.00 -12.09 25.89
C ARG A 168 -1.39 -12.72 25.88
N ASN A 169 -1.43 -14.05 25.90
CA ASN A 169 -2.66 -14.81 26.12
C ASN A 169 -3.13 -14.64 27.58
N ALA A 170 -4.39 -15.01 27.84
CA ALA A 170 -4.94 -15.07 29.20
C ALA A 170 -4.11 -15.99 30.13
N ASP A 171 -3.51 -17.03 29.58
CA ASP A 171 -2.66 -17.99 30.30
C ASP A 171 -1.25 -17.45 30.61
N GLY A 172 -0.94 -16.22 30.21
CA GLY A 172 0.37 -15.58 30.41
C GLY A 172 1.45 -15.99 29.39
N SER A 173 1.16 -16.94 28.49
CA SER A 173 2.03 -17.30 27.37
C SER A 173 2.06 -16.21 26.29
N TRP A 174 3.13 -16.16 25.50
CA TRP A 174 3.26 -15.22 24.38
C TRP A 174 2.42 -15.64 23.18
N ALA A 175 1.72 -14.67 22.57
CA ALA A 175 0.92 -14.85 21.37
C ALA A 175 1.79 -14.80 20.11
N LEU A 176 2.39 -15.94 19.77
CA LEU A 176 3.31 -16.09 18.64
C LEU A 176 2.59 -16.39 17.31
N SER A 177 1.37 -16.95 17.38
CA SER A 177 0.57 -17.28 16.19
C SER A 177 -0.40 -16.14 15.85
N GLU A 178 -0.61 -15.92 14.55
CA GLU A 178 -1.61 -14.95 14.04
C GLU A 178 -3.01 -15.25 14.58
N GLN A 179 -3.36 -16.53 14.73
CA GLN A 179 -4.64 -16.95 15.29
C GLN A 179 -4.78 -16.50 16.76
N SER A 180 -3.74 -16.74 17.55
CA SER A 180 -3.69 -16.34 18.96
C SER A 180 -3.76 -14.82 19.13
N GLN A 181 -3.14 -14.05 18.22
CA GLN A 181 -3.26 -12.59 18.23
C GLN A 181 -4.68 -12.13 17.88
N ALA A 182 -5.30 -12.73 16.86
CA ALA A 182 -6.67 -12.43 16.46
C ALA A 182 -7.67 -12.72 17.59
N ASP A 183 -7.50 -13.85 18.28
CA ASP A 183 -8.35 -14.23 19.40
C ASP A 183 -8.21 -13.25 20.59
N ILE A 184 -7.00 -12.76 20.88
CA ILE A 184 -6.80 -11.73 21.91
C ILE A 184 -7.55 -10.44 21.54
N PHE A 185 -7.44 -9.99 20.29
CA PHE A 185 -8.15 -8.80 19.84
C PHE A 185 -9.67 -8.98 19.88
N ALA A 186 -10.18 -10.13 19.43
CA ALA A 186 -11.60 -10.44 19.47
C ALA A 186 -12.14 -10.44 20.91
N ASN A 187 -11.44 -11.09 21.83
CA ASN A 187 -11.80 -11.11 23.24
C ASN A 187 -11.75 -9.70 23.86
N HIS A 188 -10.72 -8.90 23.55
CA HIS A 188 -10.63 -7.53 24.05
C HIS A 188 -11.79 -6.66 23.57
N LEU A 189 -12.15 -6.75 22.29
CA LEU A 189 -13.28 -6.01 21.72
C LEU A 189 -14.60 -6.43 22.34
N SER A 190 -14.82 -7.74 22.54
CA SER A 190 -16.05 -8.25 23.18
C SER A 190 -16.23 -7.82 24.64
N ASN A 191 -15.13 -7.54 25.33
CA ASN A 191 -15.16 -7.11 26.73
C ASN A 191 -15.25 -5.58 26.87
N THR A 192 -14.94 -4.82 25.82
CA THR A 192 -14.87 -3.35 25.86
C THR A 192 -16.08 -2.66 25.25
N PHE A 193 -16.78 -3.32 24.33
CA PHE A 193 -17.99 -2.83 23.65
C PHE A 193 -19.16 -3.76 23.91
#